data_AF-A0A1Q7IRV7-F1
#
_entry.id   AF-A0A1Q7IRV7-F1
#
_cell.length_a   1.000
_cell.length_b   1.000
_cell.length_c   1.000
_cell.angle_alpha   90.00
_cell.angle_beta   90.00
_cell.angle_gamma   90.00
#
_symmetry.space_group_name_H-M   'P 1'
#
loop_
_entity.id
_entity.type
_entity.pdbx_description
1 polymer ?
#
loop_
_entity_poly.entity_id
_entity_poly.type
_entity_poly.pdbx_seq_one_letter_code
_entity_poly.pdbx_strand_id
1 'polypeptide(L)'
;MEILRPKKLETHPGDQVIPWARRQLELAGEILDNPGGGLLFATQTIGQVRADLQERDPERWEEVVAILERAEDEAVHREFVKSRQLIVEALQKLSSK
;
A
#
# COMPACT_ATOMS: atom_id res chain seq x y z
N MET A 1 6.55 -37.78 0.30
CA MET A 1 6.89 -36.39 0.64
C MET A 1 6.10 -35.50 -0.30
N GLU A 2 5.11 -34.79 0.22
CA GLU A 2 4.25 -33.91 -0.60
C GLU A 2 5.01 -32.59 -0.83
N ILE A 3 5.32 -32.28 -2.08
CA ILE A 3 6.03 -31.05 -2.44
C ILE A 3 5.00 -29.94 -2.59
N LEU A 4 4.99 -28.99 -1.63
CA LEU A 4 4.15 -27.80 -1.72
C LEU A 4 4.61 -26.95 -2.90
N ARG A 5 3.70 -26.68 -3.83
CA ARG A 5 3.93 -25.75 -4.94
C ARG A 5 3.83 -24.30 -4.44
N PRO A 6 4.48 -23.34 -5.13
CA PRO A 6 4.29 -21.93 -4.84
C PRO A 6 2.80 -21.59 -4.78
N LYS A 7 2.39 -20.80 -3.79
CA LYS A 7 1.03 -20.28 -3.71
C LYS A 7 0.72 -19.57 -5.03
N LYS A 8 -0.47 -19.82 -5.60
CA LYS A 8 -0.90 -19.08 -6.78
C LYS A 8 -0.83 -17.58 -6.47
N LEU A 9 -0.28 -16.81 -7.41
CA LEU A 9 -0.24 -15.35 -7.31
C LEU A 9 -1.68 -14.86 -7.15
N GLU A 10 -1.97 -14.16 -6.05
CA GLU A 10 -3.26 -13.49 -5.88
C GLU A 10 -3.24 -12.25 -6.78
N THR A 11 -3.97 -12.31 -7.88
CA THR A 11 -3.95 -11.27 -8.90
C THR A 11 -5.05 -10.22 -8.74
N HIS A 12 -5.88 -10.27 -7.68
CA HIS A 12 -6.98 -9.32 -7.38
C HIS A 12 -7.56 -8.60 -8.62
N PRO A 13 -8.18 -9.32 -9.58
CA PRO A 13 -8.49 -8.77 -10.90
C PRO A 13 -9.57 -7.68 -10.83
N GLY A 14 -9.46 -6.69 -11.73
CA GLY A 14 -10.42 -5.58 -11.83
C GLY A 14 -10.51 -4.77 -10.53
N ASP A 15 -11.74 -4.47 -10.10
CA ASP A 15 -11.97 -3.64 -8.92
C ASP A 15 -11.69 -4.35 -7.58
N GLN A 16 -11.33 -5.65 -7.59
CA GLN A 16 -10.89 -6.35 -6.36
C GLN A 16 -9.56 -5.82 -5.81
N VAL A 17 -8.79 -5.07 -6.61
CA VAL A 17 -7.58 -4.40 -6.15
C VAL A 17 -7.89 -3.32 -5.10
N ILE A 18 -9.06 -2.67 -5.19
CA ILE A 18 -9.46 -1.58 -4.28
C ILE A 18 -9.62 -2.07 -2.83
N PRO A 19 -10.48 -3.07 -2.52
CA PRO A 19 -10.65 -3.53 -1.14
C PRO A 19 -9.36 -4.12 -0.56
N TRP A 20 -8.52 -4.76 -1.39
CA TRP A 20 -7.20 -5.23 -0.96
C TRP A 20 -6.27 -4.06 -0.60
N ALA A 21 -6.08 -3.11 -1.52
CA ALA A 21 -5.22 -1.95 -1.33
C ALA A 21 -5.64 -1.14 -0.10
N ARG A 22 -6.95 -0.90 0.06
CA ARG A 22 -7.49 -0.24 1.24
C ARG A 22 -7.09 -0.94 2.53
N ARG A 23 -7.31 -2.25 2.62
CA ARG A 23 -6.98 -3.02 3.82
C ARG A 23 -5.49 -2.99 4.13
N GLN A 24 -4.64 -3.09 3.11
CA GLN A 24 -3.18 -3.00 3.26
C GLN A 24 -2.74 -1.64 3.79
N LEU A 25 -3.28 -0.54 3.21
CA LEU A 25 -2.94 0.82 3.61
C LEU A 25 -3.46 1.19 5.01
N GLU A 26 -4.65 0.73 5.38
CA GLU A 26 -5.18 0.87 6.74
C GLU A 26 -4.23 0.23 7.77
N LEU A 27 -3.81 -1.02 7.52
CA LEU A 27 -2.85 -1.71 8.39
C LEU A 27 -1.49 -1.01 8.44
N ALA A 28 -0.97 -0.57 7.28
CA ALA A 28 0.31 0.14 7.22
C ALA A 28 0.28 1.42 8.08
N GLY A 29 -0.80 2.19 8.03
CA GLY A 29 -0.98 3.39 8.85
C GLY A 29 -1.08 3.11 10.36
N GLU A 30 -1.74 2.00 10.73
CA GLU A 30 -1.89 1.57 12.12
C GLU A 30 -0.56 1.15 12.77
N ILE A 31 0.34 0.54 12.00
CA ILE A 31 1.56 -0.07 12.56
C ILE A 31 2.85 0.70 12.26
N LEU A 32 2.75 1.83 11.57
CA LEU A 32 3.88 2.57 11.01
C LEU A 32 4.98 2.89 12.06
N ASP A 33 4.58 3.27 13.26
CA ASP A 33 5.45 3.64 14.39
C ASP A 33 5.55 2.55 15.46
N ASN A 34 5.02 1.34 15.18
CA ASN A 34 5.12 0.23 16.11
C ASN A 34 6.58 -0.26 16.23
N PRO A 35 7.10 -0.44 17.46
CA PRO A 35 8.41 -1.03 17.67
C PRO A 35 8.44 -2.49 17.19
N GLY A 36 9.62 -3.00 16.86
CA GLY A 36 9.80 -4.41 16.50
C GLY A 36 9.49 -4.77 15.04
N GLY A 37 9.54 -3.80 14.13
CA GLY A 37 9.47 -4.04 12.67
C GLY A 37 8.27 -3.42 11.96
N GLY A 38 7.39 -2.71 12.68
CA GLY A 38 6.23 -2.03 12.10
C GLY A 38 6.57 -1.12 10.93
N LEU A 39 7.66 -0.33 11.04
CA LEU A 39 8.14 0.54 9.97
C LEU A 39 8.53 -0.23 8.69
N LEU A 40 9.28 -1.33 8.81
CA LEU A 40 9.70 -2.12 7.65
C LEU A 40 8.48 -2.73 6.95
N PHE A 41 7.56 -3.30 7.74
CA PHE A 41 6.33 -3.85 7.19
C PHE A 41 5.51 -2.77 6.49
N ALA A 42 5.26 -1.63 7.15
CA ALA A 42 4.43 -0.56 6.61
C ALA A 42 5.01 0.01 5.30
N THR A 43 6.32 0.28 5.24
CA THR A 43 6.97 0.77 4.00
C THR A 43 6.90 -0.24 2.87
N GLN A 44 7.15 -1.52 3.14
CA GLN A 44 6.99 -2.59 2.13
C GLN A 44 5.55 -2.70 1.65
N THR A 45 4.57 -2.62 2.55
CA THR A 45 3.15 -2.66 2.20
C THR A 45 2.75 -1.48 1.33
N ILE A 46 3.19 -0.26 1.65
CA ILE A 46 2.94 0.94 0.82
C ILE A 46 3.55 0.75 -0.58
N GLY A 47 4.80 0.32 -0.66
CA GLY A 47 5.49 0.06 -1.92
C GLY A 47 4.83 -1.01 -2.77
N GLN A 48 4.33 -2.09 -2.15
CA GLN A 48 3.60 -3.16 -2.84
C GLN A 48 2.28 -2.66 -3.42
N VAL A 49 1.48 -1.94 -2.63
CA VAL A 49 0.22 -1.35 -3.12
C VAL A 49 0.50 -0.37 -4.27
N ARG A 50 1.52 0.48 -4.15
CA ARG A 50 1.93 1.40 -5.21
C ARG A 50 2.26 0.66 -6.50
N ALA A 51 3.13 -0.36 -6.43
CA ALA A 51 3.53 -1.15 -7.59
C ALA A 51 2.33 -1.85 -8.24
N ASP A 52 1.48 -2.51 -7.45
CA ASP A 52 0.31 -3.21 -7.96
C ASP A 52 -0.70 -2.27 -8.65
N LEU A 53 -0.89 -1.04 -8.14
CA LEU A 53 -1.73 -0.04 -8.80
C LEU A 53 -1.09 0.46 -10.11
N GLN A 54 0.20 0.82 -10.07
CA GLN A 54 0.95 1.31 -11.24
C GLN A 54 0.95 0.31 -12.39
N GLU A 55 1.17 -0.98 -12.12
CA GLU A 55 1.28 -2.02 -13.15
C GLU A 55 -0.06 -2.32 -13.85
N ARG A 56 -1.19 -2.12 -13.17
CA ARG A 56 -2.51 -2.48 -13.68
C ARG A 56 -3.13 -1.41 -14.55
N ASP A 57 -3.11 -0.17 -14.06
CA ASP A 57 -3.79 0.96 -14.71
C ASP A 57 -3.11 2.28 -14.28
N PRO A 58 -1.94 2.60 -14.87
CA PRO A 58 -1.12 3.72 -14.43
C PRO A 58 -1.86 5.06 -14.60
N GLU A 59 -2.70 5.20 -15.63
CA GLU A 59 -3.47 6.42 -15.88
C GLU A 59 -4.60 6.59 -14.85
N ARG A 60 -5.32 5.51 -14.50
CA ARG A 60 -6.35 5.58 -13.45
C ARG A 60 -5.77 5.95 -12.10
N TRP A 61 -4.58 5.43 -11.77
CA TRP A 61 -4.00 5.48 -10.43
C TRP A 61 -2.87 6.49 -10.23
N GLU A 62 -2.50 7.25 -11.26
CA GLU A 62 -1.39 8.22 -11.23
C GLU A 62 -1.36 9.06 -9.94
N GLU A 63 -2.49 9.67 -9.58
CA GLU A 63 -2.59 10.52 -8.38
C GLU A 63 -2.39 9.72 -7.08
N VAL A 64 -2.99 8.53 -6.98
CA VAL A 64 -2.87 7.67 -5.78
C VAL A 64 -1.43 7.18 -5.63
N VAL A 65 -0.81 6.74 -6.73
CA VAL A 65 0.59 6.28 -6.74
C VAL A 65 1.52 7.40 -6.28
N ALA A 66 1.36 8.62 -6.79
CA ALA A 66 2.19 9.77 -6.37
C ALA A 66 2.05 10.10 -4.88
N ILE A 67 0.85 9.97 -4.30
CA ILE A 67 0.63 10.15 -2.87
C ILE A 67 1.32 9.05 -2.06
N LEU A 68 1.21 7.78 -2.51
CA LEU A 68 1.83 6.64 -1.84
C LEU A 68 3.36 6.68 -1.90
N GLU A 69 3.94 7.14 -3.00
CA GLU A 69 5.39 7.37 -3.12
C GLU A 69 5.88 8.35 -2.05
N ARG A 70 5.18 9.47 -1.88
CA ARG A 70 5.48 10.45 -0.82
C ARG A 70 5.25 9.87 0.58
N ALA A 71 4.20 9.08 0.77
CA ALA A 71 3.90 8.45 2.05
C ALA A 71 5.02 7.49 2.49
N GLU A 72 5.56 6.72 1.54
CA GLU A 72 6.71 5.83 1.74
C GLU A 72 7.96 6.62 2.10
N ASP A 73 8.27 7.71 1.38
CA ASP A 73 9.44 8.54 1.65
C ASP A 73 9.39 9.19 3.05
N GLU A 74 8.25 9.76 3.44
CA GLU A 74 8.05 10.33 4.77
C GLU A 74 8.15 9.24 5.87
N ALA A 75 7.67 8.03 5.59
CA ALA A 75 7.82 6.90 6.52
C ALA A 75 9.29 6.53 6.75
N VAL A 76 10.08 6.42 5.68
CA VAL A 76 11.53 6.12 5.75
C VAL A 76 12.27 7.19 6.55
N HIS A 77 11.91 8.46 6.37
CA HIS A 77 12.45 9.58 7.13
C HIS A 77 11.91 9.71 8.57
N ARG A 78 11.02 8.80 8.98
CA ARG A 78 10.37 8.77 10.30
C ARG A 78 9.44 9.95 10.59
N GLU A 79 8.94 10.59 9.54
CA GLU A 79 7.92 11.63 9.59
C GLU A 79 6.51 10.99 9.66
N PHE A 80 6.27 10.18 10.70
CA PHE A 80 5.11 9.27 10.78
C PHE A 80 3.75 9.96 10.70
N VAL A 81 3.64 11.17 11.25
CA VAL A 81 2.39 11.95 11.20
C VAL A 81 2.05 12.34 9.76
N LYS A 82 3.05 12.82 8.99
CA LYS A 82 2.86 13.19 7.59
C LYS A 82 2.57 11.97 6.73
N SER A 83 3.32 10.89 6.92
CA SER A 83 3.08 9.63 6.21
C SER A 83 1.65 9.12 6.45
N ARG A 84 1.15 9.13 7.70
CA ARG A 84 -0.26 8.77 7.98
C ARG A 84 -1.28 9.68 7.30
N GLN A 85 -1.03 10.99 7.24
CA GLN A 85 -1.92 11.93 6.53
C GLN A 85 -2.01 11.60 5.04
N LEU A 86 -0.86 11.30 4.41
CA LEU A 86 -0.81 10.89 3.00
C LEU A 86 -1.50 9.54 2.77
N ILE A 87 -1.35 8.57 3.69
CA ILE A 87 -2.08 7.30 3.62
C ILE A 87 -3.60 7.54 3.66
N VAL A 88 -4.08 8.41 4.54
CA VAL A 88 -5.51 8.76 4.63
C VAL A 88 -5.99 9.44 3.34
N GLU A 89 -5.19 10.33 2.76
CA GLU A 89 -5.50 10.98 1.49
C GLU A 89 -5.61 9.96 0.34
N ALA A 90 -4.66 9.03 0.24
CA ALA A 90 -4.71 7.94 -0.74
C ALA A 90 -5.97 7.07 -0.56
N LEU A 91 -6.33 6.74 0.68
CA LEU A 91 -7.55 5.97 1.01
C LEU A 91 -8.84 6.68 0.59
N GLN A 92 -8.91 8.01 0.63
CA GLN A 92 -10.07 8.77 0.16
C GLN A 92 -10.20 8.73 -1.37
N LYS A 93 -9.07 8.81 -2.08
CA LYS A 93 -9.02 8.80 -3.54
C LYS A 93 -9.24 7.41 -4.12
N LEU A 94 -8.80 6.36 -3.42
CA LEU A 94 -9.08 4.95 -3.75
C LEU A 94 -10.59 4.62 -3.78
N SER A 95 -11.42 5.33 -3.02
CA SER A 95 -12.87 5.10 -2.95
C SER A 95 -13.69 5.84 -4.00
N SER A 96 -13.06 6.81 -4.69
CA SER A 96 -13.74 7.77 -5.55
C SER A 96 -13.64 7.42 -7.05
N LYS A 97 -13.06 6.26 -7.38
CA LYS A 97 -12.85 5.75 -8.74
C LYS A 97 -13.30 4.31 -8.85
#